data_AF-A0A9E5EJH8-F1
#
_entry.id   AF-A0A9E5EJH8-F1
#
_cell.length_a   1.000
_cell.length_b   1.000
_cell.length_c   1.000
_cell.angle_alpha   90.00
_cell.angle_beta   90.00
_cell.angle_gamma   90.00
#
_symmetry.space_group_name_H-M   'P 1'
#
loop_
_entity.id
_entity.type
_entity.pdbx_description
1 polymer ?
#
loop_
_entity_poly.entity_id
_entity_poly.type
_entity_poly.pdbx_seq_one_letter_code
_entity_poly.pdbx_strand_id
1 'polypeptide(L)' 'RDWHPTQRIREIKGGSIELQMTLGALEEIERWILSWGDHAKVLAPRPLVESVKARIHQMSKGYR' A
#
# COMPACT_ATOMS: atom_id res chain seq x y z
N ARG A 1 -17.23 -8.51 2.41
CA ARG A 1 -17.83 -7.23 1.96
C ARG A 1 -16.74 -6.50 1.20
N ASP A 2 -16.93 -6.22 -0.08
CA ASP A 2 -15.93 -5.52 -0.89
C ASP A 2 -15.98 -4.02 -0.59
N TRP A 3 -14.79 -3.43 -0.44
CA TRP A 3 -14.60 -2.02 -0.12
C TRP A 3 -14.43 -1.16 -1.37
N HIS A 4 -14.07 -1.75 -2.51
CA HIS A 4 -13.97 -1.06 -3.79
C HIS A 4 -14.55 -1.92 -4.93
N PRO A 5 -15.32 -1.35 -5.88
CA PRO A 5 -15.96 -2.13 -6.96
C PRO A 5 -14.97 -2.85 -7.89
N THR A 6 -13.75 -2.35 -8.03
CA THR A 6 -12.69 -2.97 -8.85
C THR A 6 -11.71 -3.83 -8.04
N GLN A 7 -11.98 -3.99 -6.75
CA GLN A 7 -11.14 -4.77 -5.84
C GLN A 7 -11.06 -6.23 -6.30
N ARG A 8 -9.84 -6.74 -6.28
CA ARG A 8 -9.52 -8.16 -6.44
C ARG A 8 -8.59 -8.55 -5.33
N ILE A 9 -8.93 -9.65 -4.67
CA ILE A 9 -8.09 -10.27 -3.64
C ILE A 9 -7.64 -11.62 -4.18
N ARG A 10 -6.34 -11.89 -4.08
CA ARG A 10 -5.74 -13.18 -4.39
C ARG A 10 -5.00 -13.67 -3.17
N GLU A 11 -5.38 -14.83 -2.67
CA GLU A 11 -4.59 -15.49 -1.63
C GLU A 11 -3.21 -15.88 -2.19
N ILE A 12 -2.17 -15.60 -1.41
CA ILE A 12 -0.81 -16.00 -1.72
C ILE A 12 -0.27 -16.87 -0.57
N LYS A 13 0.81 -17.60 -0.83
CA LYS A 13 1.39 -18.53 0.15
C LYS A 13 1.66 -17.84 1.49
N GLY A 14 1.44 -18.57 2.58
CA GLY A 14 1.75 -18.10 3.93
C GLY A 14 0.67 -17.20 4.56
N GLY A 15 -0.60 -17.36 4.17
CA GLY A 15 -1.71 -16.63 4.79
C GLY A 15 -1.77 -15.14 4.46
N SER A 16 -1.02 -14.71 3.44
CA SER A 16 -1.03 -13.33 2.95
C SER A 16 -2.00 -13.18 1.78
N ILE A 17 -2.39 -11.93 1.49
CA ILE A 17 -3.20 -11.61 0.32
C ILE A 17 -2.50 -10.60 -0.56
N GLU A 18 -2.67 -10.74 -1.87
CA GLU A 18 -2.43 -9.69 -2.83
C GLU A 18 -3.75 -8.97 -3.12
N LEU A 19 -3.72 -7.66 -2.97
CA LEU A 19 -4.84 -6.78 -3.18
C LEU A 19 -4.58 -5.92 -4.41
N GLN A 20 -5.52 -5.90 -5.34
CA GLN A 20 -5.46 -5.07 -6.54
C GLN A 20 -6.77 -4.29 -6.69
N MET A 21 -6.66 -3.02 -7.10
CA MET A 21 -7.81 -2.20 -7.50
C MET A 21 -7.37 -1.05 -8.39
N THR A 22 -8.32 -0.51 -9.14
CA THR A 22 -8.16 0.72 -9.92
C THR A 22 -8.69 1.89 -9.10
N LEU A 23 -7.84 2.87 -8.83
CA LEU A 23 -8.18 4.08 -8.07
C LEU A 23 -8.02 5.31 -8.94
N GLY A 24 -8.83 6.34 -8.70
CA GLY A 24 -8.69 7.64 -9.37
C GLY A 24 -7.52 8.47 -8.83
N ALA A 25 -7.03 8.16 -7.63
CA ALA A 25 -5.99 8.88 -6.92
C ALA A 25 -5.17 7.90 -6.06
N LEU A 26 -3.88 8.19 -5.83
CA LEU A 26 -2.96 7.30 -5.11
C LEU A 26 -2.76 7.70 -3.64
N GLU A 27 -3.14 8.93 -3.29
CA GLU A 27 -2.90 9.53 -1.97
C GLU A 27 -3.68 8.83 -0.85
N GLU A 28 -4.90 8.36 -1.15
CA GLU A 28 -5.71 7.64 -0.17
C GLU A 28 -5.12 6.27 0.15
N ILE A 29 -4.78 5.48 -0.88
CA ILE A 29 -4.20 4.15 -0.68
C ILE A 29 -2.81 4.25 -0.05
N GLU A 30 -2.02 5.29 -0.36
CA GLU A 30 -0.75 5.56 0.31
C GLU A 30 -0.92 5.66 1.83
N ARG A 31 -1.92 6.44 2.30
CA ARG A 31 -2.19 6.58 3.74
C ARG A 31 -2.56 5.26 4.39
N TRP A 32 -3.34 4.43 3.70
CA TRP A 32 -3.74 3.12 4.22
C TRP A 32 -2.55 2.18 4.31
N ILE A 33 -1.72 2.13 3.26
CA ILE A 33 -0.47 1.36 3.24
C ILE A 33 0.40 1.74 4.43
N LEU A 34 0.61 3.03 4.67
CA LEU A 34 1.44 3.51 5.78
C LEU A 34 0.84 3.18 7.15
N SER A 35 -0.50 3.16 7.28
CA SER A 35 -1.16 2.78 8.53
C SER A 35 -0.96 1.32 8.91
N TRP A 36 -0.69 0.45 7.94
CA TRP A 36 -0.38 -0.97 8.17
C TRP A 36 1.10 -1.22 8.50
N GLY A 37 1.96 -0.23 8.33
CA GLY A 37 3.39 -0.36 8.62
C GLY A 37 4.05 -1.46 7.80
N ASP A 38 4.78 -2.34 8.48
CA ASP A 38 5.54 -3.45 7.88
C ASP A 38 4.67 -4.63 7.41
N HIS A 39 3.39 -4.66 7.76
CA HIS A 39 2.45 -5.68 7.30
C HIS A 39 2.01 -5.52 5.84
N ALA A 40 2.30 -4.37 5.21
CA ALA A 40 1.92 -4.10 3.84
C ALA A 40 3.13 -3.80 2.95
N LYS A 41 3.10 -4.34 1.73
CA LYS A 41 4.12 -4.08 0.71
C LYS A 41 3.47 -3.65 -0.59
N VAL A 42 3.84 -2.47 -1.07
CA VAL A 42 3.41 -1.99 -2.39
C VAL A 42 4.20 -2.72 -3.47
N LEU A 43 3.47 -3.33 -4.41
CA LEU A 43 4.06 -3.99 -5.58
C LEU A 43 4.06 -3.08 -6.81
N ALA A 44 2.99 -2.30 -7.00
CA ALA A 44 2.78 -1.43 -8.15
C ALA A 44 1.68 -0.40 -7.84
N PRO A 45 1.53 0.67 -8.65
CA PRO A 45 2.43 1.10 -9.71
C PRO A 45 3.71 1.76 -9.16
N ARG A 46 4.74 1.93 -10.00
CA ARG A 46 6.02 2.53 -9.60
C ARG A 46 5.88 3.86 -8.84
N PRO A 47 5.02 4.81 -9.26
CA PRO A 47 4.85 6.07 -8.52
C PRO A 47 4.38 5.88 -7.07
N LEU A 48 3.48 4.92 -6.82
CA LEU A 48 3.02 4.62 -5.46
C LEU A 48 4.14 4.03 -4.60
N VAL A 49 4.93 3.12 -5.18
CA VAL A 49 6.09 2.51 -4.49
C VAL A 49 7.08 3.59 -4.07
N GLU A 50 7.42 4.51 -4.98
CA GLU A 50 8.39 5.57 -4.70
C GLU A 50 7.84 6.59 -3.69
N SER A 51 6.54 6.92 -3.74
CA SER A 51 5.90 7.81 -2.75
C SER A 51 5.97 7.22 -1.33
N VAL A 52 5.59 5.94 -1.17
CA VAL A 52 5.64 5.26 0.13
C VAL A 52 7.07 5.18 0.66
N LYS A 53 8.05 4.84 -0.18
CA LYS A 53 9.47 4.84 0.22
C LYS A 53 9.93 6.22 0.69
N ALA A 54 9.59 7.28 -0.05
CA ALA A 54 9.96 8.64 0.30
C ALA A 54 9.35 9.03 1.66
N ARG A 55 8.08 8.69 1.90
CA ARG A 55 7.39 8.96 3.17
C ARG A 55 8.02 8.22 4.35
N ILE A 56 8.33 6.93 4.19
CA ILE A 56 9.04 6.13 5.21
C ILE A 56 10.42 6.74 5.51
N HIS A 57 11.17 7.13 4.48
CA HIS A 57 12.47 7.77 4.66
C HIS A 57 12.36 9.09 5.44
N GLN A 58 11.37 9.94 5.15
CA GLN A 58 11.14 11.17 5.92
C GLN A 58 10.73 10.88 7.37
N MET A 59 9.85 9.91 7.59
CA MET A 59 9.46 9.49 8.95
C MET A 59 10.68 9.06 9.76
N SER A 60 11.57 8.25 9.18
CA SER A 60 12.79 7.78 9.86
C SER A 60 13.72 8.90 10.33
N LYS A 61 13.69 10.07 9.67
CA LYS A 61 14.48 11.23 10.08
C LYS A 61 13.94 11.90 11.34
N GLY A 62 12.64 11.80 11.60
CA GLY A 62 12.00 12.41 12.77
C GLY A 62 12.24 11.67 14.09
N TYR A 63 12.79 10.46 14.04
CA TYR A 63 13.13 9.64 15.20
C TYR A 63 14.64 9.45 15.37
N ARG A 64 15.45 10.35 14.78
CA ARG A 64 16.90 10.41 14.96
C ARG A 64 17.30 11.18 16.20
#